data_AF-A0A9Q9Z294-F1
#
_entry.id   AF-A0A9Q9Z294-F1
#
_cell.length_a   1.000
_cell.length_b   1.000
_cell.length_c   1.000
_cell.angle_alpha   90.00
_cell.angle_beta   90.00
_cell.angle_gamma   90.00
#
_symmetry.space_group_name_H-M   'P 1'
#
loop_
_entity.id
_entity.type
_entity.pdbx_description
1 polymer ?
#
loop_
_entity_poly.entity_id
_entity_poly.type
_entity_poly.pdbx_seq_one_letter_code
_entity_poly.pdbx_strand_id
1 'polypeptide(L)'
;MTLKAAKTWFLRLLPVVLFFICYYCSQFYFERYGGSRKSPQPTVSLCHSYRMKRKLDSLKLNVSRKTELFLKLEDFFWREHLSAEALPYGIKGSELLLLKVLAVTSSYTMPANIESSLDCRTCAVIGNGFSIKNSSLGEIINKYNVVIRLNDAPVRGYEGDVGNKTTLRLFYPESAFYNPGVHNDPDTLQVLVPFKQEDLRWLKEILYDEKRIRKGFWKPPPQIWLGRASQIRVLDPYFLRLTASKLLRIPLKPRKQQSTGNVTSQASSEMPTSGTEGRESV
;
A
#
# COMPACT_ATOMS: atom_id res chain seq x y z
N MET A 1 46.89 -27.89 -37.76
CA MET A 1 46.63 -26.50 -37.37
C MET A 1 47.83 -25.97 -36.61
N THR A 2 48.28 -24.74 -36.90
CA THR A 2 49.45 -24.16 -36.22
C THR A 2 49.13 -23.87 -34.75
N LEU A 3 50.12 -24.00 -33.86
CA LEU A 3 49.97 -23.77 -32.41
C LEU A 3 49.38 -22.39 -32.07
N LYS A 4 49.61 -21.39 -32.94
CA LYS A 4 49.00 -20.05 -32.87
C LYS A 4 47.49 -20.08 -33.13
N ALA A 5 47.04 -20.78 -34.16
CA ALA A 5 45.62 -20.91 -34.47
C ALA A 5 44.83 -21.63 -33.37
N ALA A 6 45.43 -22.66 -32.75
CA ALA A 6 44.82 -23.37 -31.62
C ALA A 6 44.66 -22.47 -30.38
N LYS A 7 45.67 -21.64 -30.06
CA LYS A 7 45.57 -20.66 -28.97
C LYS A 7 44.51 -19.59 -29.23
N THR A 8 44.40 -19.08 -30.44
CA THR A 8 43.39 -18.07 -30.80
C THR A 8 41.97 -18.64 -30.72
N TRP A 9 41.76 -19.87 -31.18
CA TRP A 9 40.48 -20.56 -31.06
C TRP A 9 40.12 -20.85 -29.59
N PHE A 10 41.08 -21.30 -28.78
CA PHE A 10 40.86 -21.55 -27.35
C PHE A 10 40.46 -20.26 -26.60
N LEU A 11 41.14 -19.13 -26.85
CA LEU A 11 40.78 -17.84 -26.24
C LEU A 11 39.39 -17.34 -26.64
N ARG A 12 38.90 -17.67 -27.84
CA ARG A 12 37.57 -17.25 -28.30
C ARG A 12 36.44 -18.19 -27.86
N LEU A 13 36.73 -19.50 -27.74
CA LEU A 13 35.76 -20.50 -27.28
C LEU A 13 35.57 -20.50 -25.77
N LEU A 14 36.62 -20.21 -24.99
CA LEU A 14 36.55 -20.21 -23.53
C LEU A 14 35.44 -19.31 -22.96
N PRO A 15 35.28 -18.03 -23.37
CA PRO A 15 34.19 -17.19 -22.86
C PRO A 15 32.81 -17.68 -23.29
N VAL A 16 32.68 -18.31 -24.48
CA VAL A 16 31.41 -18.89 -24.94
C VAL A 16 31.04 -20.10 -24.10
N VAL A 17 31.98 -21.00 -23.83
CA VAL A 17 31.77 -22.17 -22.98
C VAL A 17 31.47 -21.74 -21.54
N LEU A 18 32.19 -20.75 -20.99
CA LEU A 18 31.91 -20.20 -19.67
C LEU A 18 30.52 -19.54 -19.60
N PHE A 19 30.07 -18.86 -20.67
CA PHE A 19 28.71 -18.31 -20.75
C PHE A 19 27.66 -19.42 -20.71
N PHE A 20 27.83 -20.50 -21.48
CA PHE A 20 26.91 -21.64 -21.42
C PHE A 20 26.94 -22.34 -20.06
N ILE A 21 28.11 -22.53 -19.44
CA ILE A 21 28.22 -23.10 -18.10
C ILE A 21 27.52 -22.19 -17.08
N CYS A 22 27.74 -20.87 -17.11
CA CYS A 22 27.03 -19.93 -16.24
C CYS A 22 25.52 -19.95 -16.47
N TYR A 23 25.08 -20.01 -17.73
CA TYR A 23 23.66 -20.08 -18.08
C TYR A 23 23.03 -21.36 -17.52
N TYR A 24 23.61 -22.53 -17.80
CA TYR A 24 23.11 -23.82 -17.29
C TYR A 24 23.23 -23.94 -15.77
N CYS A 25 24.30 -23.45 -15.15
CA CYS A 25 24.40 -23.40 -13.69
C CYS A 25 23.33 -22.47 -13.11
N SER A 26 23.07 -21.29 -13.70
CA SER A 26 22.04 -20.38 -13.21
C SER A 26 20.64 -20.99 -13.33
N GLN A 27 20.33 -21.68 -14.43
CA GLN A 27 19.08 -22.43 -14.61
C GLN A 27 18.96 -23.59 -13.61
N PHE A 28 20.03 -24.37 -13.41
CA PHE A 28 20.05 -25.47 -12.46
C PHE A 28 19.92 -24.98 -11.00
N TYR A 29 20.59 -23.89 -10.63
CA TYR A 29 20.40 -23.25 -9.32
C TYR A 29 18.97 -22.71 -9.15
N PHE A 30 18.36 -22.20 -10.22
CA PHE A 30 16.99 -21.71 -10.20
C PHE A 30 15.97 -22.85 -10.03
N GLU A 31 16.16 -24.00 -10.67
CA GLU A 31 15.29 -25.18 -10.46
C GLU A 31 15.49 -25.83 -9.07
N ARG A 32 16.73 -25.91 -8.58
CA ARG A 32 17.03 -26.59 -7.30
C ARG A 32 16.60 -25.79 -6.07
N TYR A 33 16.53 -24.46 -6.16
CA TYR A 33 15.98 -23.58 -5.11
C TYR A 33 14.56 -23.07 -5.41
N GLY A 34 14.08 -23.22 -6.64
CA GLY A 34 12.68 -23.04 -7.05
C GLY A 34 11.79 -24.24 -6.71
N GLY A 35 12.23 -25.09 -5.77
CA GLY A 35 11.41 -26.18 -5.26
C GLY A 35 10.11 -25.62 -4.68
N SER A 36 8.99 -26.02 -5.27
CA SER A 36 7.63 -25.79 -4.78
C SER A 36 7.54 -26.22 -3.32
N ARG A 37 7.79 -25.28 -2.39
CA ARG A 37 7.49 -25.50 -0.98
C ARG A 37 6.00 -25.75 -0.92
N LYS A 38 5.61 -26.99 -0.61
CA LYS A 38 4.22 -27.32 -0.32
C LYS A 38 3.74 -26.35 0.73
N SER A 39 2.79 -25.51 0.30
CA SER A 39 2.25 -24.42 1.08
C SER A 39 1.64 -25.02 2.35
N PRO A 40 2.06 -24.60 3.56
CA PRO A 40 1.57 -25.20 4.79
C PRO A 40 0.06 -24.99 4.87
N GLN A 41 -0.70 -26.09 4.82
CA GLN A 41 -2.15 -26.02 5.04
C GLN A 41 -2.37 -25.50 6.47
N PRO A 42 -3.29 -24.54 6.69
CA PRO A 42 -3.63 -24.11 8.03
C PRO A 42 -4.13 -25.30 8.84
N THR A 43 -3.39 -25.71 9.88
CA THR A 43 -3.72 -26.85 10.75
C THR A 43 -4.75 -26.54 11.82
N VAL A 44 -5.19 -25.28 11.91
CA VAL A 44 -6.13 -24.79 12.94
C VAL A 44 -7.40 -24.29 12.24
N SER A 45 -8.57 -24.60 12.79
CA SER A 45 -9.82 -24.02 12.29
C SER A 45 -9.72 -22.49 12.40
N LEU A 46 -9.79 -21.80 11.26
CA LEU A 46 -9.62 -20.33 11.18
C LEU A 46 -10.63 -19.56 12.05
N CYS A 47 -11.68 -20.23 12.50
CA CYS A 47 -12.86 -19.66 13.14
C CYS A 47 -12.91 -19.81 14.66
N HIS A 48 -12.02 -20.58 15.28
CA HIS A 48 -12.03 -20.81 16.73
C HIS A 48 -10.67 -20.50 17.36
N SER A 49 -10.33 -19.21 17.38
CA SER A 49 -9.13 -18.70 18.06
C SER A 49 -9.51 -17.73 19.18
N TYR A 50 -9.79 -18.26 20.38
CA TYR A 50 -9.90 -17.49 21.62
C TYR A 50 -8.70 -16.54 21.82
N ARG A 51 -7.53 -16.97 21.33
CA ARG A 51 -6.27 -16.24 21.33
C ARG A 51 -6.32 -14.95 20.51
N MET A 52 -6.97 -14.94 19.34
CA MET A 52 -7.10 -13.75 18.50
C MET A 52 -7.99 -12.69 19.16
N LYS A 53 -9.10 -13.10 19.77
CA LYS A 53 -9.97 -12.20 20.53
C LYS A 53 -9.21 -11.49 21.66
N ARG A 54 -8.47 -12.25 22.49
CA ARG A 54 -7.63 -11.69 23.57
C ARG A 54 -6.56 -10.71 23.07
N LYS A 55 -5.92 -11.01 21.93
CA LYS A 55 -4.90 -10.13 21.35
C LYS A 55 -5.52 -8.82 20.84
N LEU A 56 -6.70 -8.87 20.23
CA LEU A 56 -7.42 -7.66 19.82
C LEU A 56 -7.87 -6.83 21.04
N ASP A 57 -8.42 -7.49 22.05
CA ASP A 57 -8.84 -6.84 23.30
C ASP A 57 -7.64 -6.15 24.01
N SER A 58 -6.44 -6.75 23.94
CA SER A 58 -5.24 -6.15 24.52
C SER A 58 -4.77 -4.85 23.83
N LEU A 59 -5.17 -4.61 22.58
CA LEU A 59 -4.83 -3.39 21.85
C LEU A 59 -5.63 -2.17 22.34
N LYS A 60 -6.67 -2.38 23.18
CA LYS A 60 -7.52 -1.33 23.75
C LYS A 60 -8.01 -0.32 22.69
N LEU A 61 -8.32 -0.83 21.51
CA LEU A 61 -8.92 -0.06 20.43
C LEU A 61 -10.39 0.12 20.80
N ASN A 62 -10.81 1.32 21.18
CA ASN A 62 -12.21 1.66 21.51
C ASN A 62 -13.09 1.70 20.25
N VAL A 63 -13.06 0.64 19.43
CA VAL A 63 -13.86 0.50 18.21
C VAL A 63 -15.08 -0.33 18.56
N SER A 64 -16.25 0.27 18.39
CA SER A 64 -17.51 -0.46 18.56
C SER A 64 -17.73 -1.38 17.36
N ARG A 65 -18.42 -2.51 17.58
CA ARG A 65 -18.90 -3.35 16.46
C ARG A 65 -19.91 -2.64 15.55
N LYS A 66 -20.46 -1.50 16.00
CA LYS A 66 -21.37 -0.64 15.23
C LYS A 66 -20.65 0.48 14.47
N THR A 67 -19.33 0.60 14.59
CA THR A 67 -18.57 1.64 13.87
C THR A 67 -18.51 1.26 12.38
N GLU A 68 -19.06 2.11 11.53
CA GLU A 68 -19.01 1.95 10.08
C GLU A 68 -17.62 2.28 9.54
N LEU A 69 -17.16 1.53 8.54
CA LEU A 69 -15.79 1.66 8.00
C LEU A 69 -15.64 2.85 7.05
N PHE A 70 -16.72 3.20 6.36
CA PHE A 70 -16.71 4.13 5.24
C PHE A 70 -17.55 5.36 5.56
N LEU A 71 -17.09 6.52 5.10
CA LEU A 71 -17.87 7.75 5.18
C LEU A 71 -19.11 7.64 4.29
N LYS A 72 -20.20 8.22 4.78
CA LYS A 72 -21.46 8.33 4.04
C LYS A 72 -21.92 9.77 3.99
N LEU A 73 -22.70 10.08 2.96
CA LEU A 73 -23.14 11.45 2.72
C LEU A 73 -23.95 12.01 3.91
N GLU A 74 -24.74 11.15 4.56
CA GLU A 74 -25.55 11.54 5.72
C GLU A 74 -24.75 11.96 6.96
N ASP A 75 -23.47 11.57 7.06
CA ASP A 75 -22.61 12.00 8.17
C ASP A 75 -22.38 13.52 8.21
N PHE A 76 -22.57 14.20 7.07
CA PHE A 76 -22.30 15.62 6.89
C PHE A 76 -23.52 16.52 7.10
N PHE A 77 -24.74 15.98 7.14
CA PHE A 77 -25.96 16.78 7.29
C PHE A 77 -26.34 17.08 8.74
N TRP A 78 -25.89 16.26 9.70
CA TRP A 78 -26.41 16.27 11.07
C TRP A 78 -25.37 16.52 12.16
N ARG A 79 -24.11 16.81 11.82
CA ARG A 79 -23.01 16.99 12.80
C ARG A 79 -22.37 18.37 12.69
N GLU A 80 -22.50 19.17 13.74
CA GLU A 80 -21.87 20.50 13.84
C GLU A 80 -20.35 20.47 14.06
N HIS A 81 -19.76 19.30 14.37
CA HIS A 81 -18.34 19.15 14.69
C HIS A 81 -17.69 18.03 13.88
N LEU A 82 -17.36 18.32 12.61
CA LEU A 82 -16.95 17.31 11.63
C LEU A 82 -15.57 16.68 11.89
N SER A 83 -14.59 17.41 12.44
CA SER A 83 -13.38 16.89 13.09
C SER A 83 -12.47 18.06 13.50
N ALA A 84 -11.64 17.91 14.54
CA ALA A 84 -10.63 18.93 14.87
C ALA A 84 -9.37 18.81 14.00
N GLU A 85 -9.14 17.63 13.42
CA GLU A 85 -7.96 17.28 12.64
C GLU A 85 -8.25 17.30 11.13
N ALA A 86 -7.26 17.69 10.34
CA ALA A 86 -7.30 17.53 8.88
C ALA A 86 -6.96 16.09 8.48
N LEU A 87 -7.11 15.76 7.19
CA LEU A 87 -6.61 14.49 6.64
C LEU A 87 -5.12 14.31 6.95
N PRO A 88 -4.64 13.07 7.21
CA PRO A 88 -5.35 11.79 7.18
C PRO A 88 -6.11 11.43 8.47
N TYR A 89 -6.13 12.29 9.50
CA TYR A 89 -6.62 11.94 10.84
C TYR A 89 -8.01 12.48 11.17
N GLY A 90 -8.56 13.28 10.27
CA GLY A 90 -9.89 13.86 10.36
C GLY A 90 -10.27 14.46 9.02
N ILE A 91 -11.32 15.26 8.98
CA ILE A 91 -11.89 15.81 7.74
C ILE A 91 -11.83 17.33 7.68
N LYS A 92 -11.21 18.00 8.67
CA LYS A 92 -11.16 19.46 8.75
C LYS A 92 -10.61 20.08 7.46
N GLY A 93 -11.37 20.97 6.86
CA GLY A 93 -11.05 21.69 5.62
C GLY A 93 -11.24 20.88 4.34
N SER A 94 -11.66 19.62 4.42
CA SER A 94 -11.87 18.71 3.27
C SER A 94 -13.34 18.38 3.03
N GLU A 95 -14.25 18.94 3.82
CA GLU A 95 -15.66 18.60 3.91
C GLU A 95 -16.38 18.80 2.57
N LEU A 96 -16.14 19.93 1.90
CA LEU A 96 -16.77 20.22 0.61
C LEU A 96 -16.34 19.24 -0.50
N LEU A 97 -15.06 18.81 -0.49
CA LEU A 97 -14.58 17.81 -1.45
C LEU A 97 -15.17 16.43 -1.14
N LEU A 98 -15.26 16.05 0.13
CA LEU A 98 -15.91 14.82 0.57
C LEU A 98 -17.38 14.78 0.17
N LEU A 99 -18.13 15.86 0.40
CA LEU A 99 -19.53 15.97 -0.01
C LEU A 99 -19.71 15.71 -1.51
N LYS A 100 -18.87 16.33 -2.36
CA LYS A 100 -18.92 16.13 -3.81
C LYS A 100 -18.60 14.69 -4.22
N VAL A 101 -17.57 14.09 -3.62
CA VAL A 101 -17.22 12.69 -3.90
C VAL A 101 -18.36 11.75 -3.47
N LEU A 102 -18.85 11.90 -2.24
CA LEU A 102 -19.86 11.02 -1.65
C LEU A 102 -21.23 11.14 -2.33
N ALA A 103 -21.55 12.31 -2.90
CA ALA A 103 -22.75 12.50 -3.70
C ALA A 103 -22.79 11.62 -4.96
N VAL A 104 -21.63 11.30 -5.55
CA VAL A 104 -21.55 10.47 -6.77
C VAL A 104 -21.35 9.00 -6.45
N THR A 105 -20.57 8.66 -5.42
CA THR A 105 -20.30 7.25 -5.11
C THR A 105 -21.53 6.53 -4.58
N SER A 106 -22.44 7.26 -3.89
CA SER A 106 -23.81 6.93 -3.41
C SER A 106 -24.05 5.57 -2.73
N SER A 107 -23.04 4.71 -2.68
CA SER A 107 -22.99 3.39 -2.08
C SER A 107 -21.83 3.40 -1.09
N TYR A 108 -22.15 3.28 0.19
CA TYR A 108 -21.21 3.40 1.30
C TYR A 108 -21.23 2.18 2.21
N THR A 109 -22.22 1.30 2.07
CA THR A 109 -22.30 0.06 2.84
C THR A 109 -21.31 -0.98 2.32
N MET A 110 -20.91 -1.87 3.20
CA MET A 110 -20.25 -3.10 2.77
C MET A 110 -21.30 -3.94 2.03
N PRO A 111 -21.01 -4.46 0.82
CA PRO A 111 -21.92 -5.36 0.12
C PRO A 111 -22.36 -6.53 1.00
N ALA A 112 -23.63 -6.94 0.90
CA ALA A 112 -24.22 -7.98 1.75
C ALA A 112 -23.50 -9.33 1.65
N ASN A 113 -22.93 -9.69 0.49
CA ASN A 113 -22.09 -10.90 0.36
C ASN A 113 -20.80 -10.83 1.19
N ILE A 114 -20.33 -9.62 1.48
CA ILE A 114 -19.20 -9.38 2.38
C ILE A 114 -19.71 -9.18 3.81
N GLU A 115 -20.84 -8.50 4.04
CA GLU A 115 -21.36 -8.11 5.37
C GLU A 115 -22.15 -9.21 6.09
N SER A 116 -22.96 -9.99 5.37
CA SER A 116 -23.91 -10.99 5.89
C SER A 116 -23.69 -12.37 5.28
N SER A 117 -23.40 -13.38 6.11
CA SER A 117 -23.74 -14.82 5.93
C SER A 117 -22.82 -15.82 6.65
N LEU A 118 -21.78 -15.39 7.39
CA LEU A 118 -20.89 -16.35 8.04
C LEU A 118 -20.71 -16.06 9.53
N ASP A 119 -21.05 -17.03 10.37
CA ASP A 119 -20.70 -17.06 11.81
C ASP A 119 -19.18 -16.91 12.04
N CYS A 120 -18.39 -17.18 10.99
CA CYS A 120 -16.97 -16.94 10.93
C CYS A 120 -16.53 -16.37 9.58
N ARG A 121 -15.92 -15.18 9.63
CA ARG A 121 -15.28 -14.54 8.47
C ARG A 121 -13.77 -14.65 8.58
N THR A 122 -13.16 -15.16 7.51
CA THR A 122 -11.71 -15.21 7.36
C THR A 122 -11.24 -14.13 6.39
N CYS A 123 -10.23 -13.37 6.80
CA CYS A 123 -9.65 -12.30 5.98
C CYS A 123 -8.17 -12.55 5.74
N ALA A 124 -7.72 -12.41 4.49
CA ALA A 124 -6.31 -12.34 4.14
C ALA A 124 -5.95 -10.91 3.72
N VAL A 125 -4.87 -10.37 4.29
CA VAL A 125 -4.30 -9.08 3.86
C VAL A 125 -3.02 -9.36 3.10
N ILE A 126 -3.00 -9.05 1.81
CA ILE A 126 -1.87 -9.32 0.93
C ILE A 126 -1.10 -8.02 0.70
N GLY A 127 0.07 -7.94 1.32
CA GLY A 127 1.02 -6.85 1.10
C GLY A 127 1.82 -7.02 -0.20
N ASN A 128 2.62 -6.01 -0.52
CA ASN A 128 3.36 -5.94 -1.80
C ASN A 128 4.84 -6.31 -1.64
N GLY A 129 5.19 -6.98 -0.54
CA GLY A 129 6.56 -7.37 -0.25
C GLY A 129 7.03 -8.49 -1.16
N PHE A 130 8.31 -8.45 -1.56
CA PHE A 130 8.91 -9.44 -2.44
C PHE A 130 8.89 -10.88 -1.89
N SER A 131 8.75 -11.05 -0.57
CA SER A 131 8.71 -12.35 0.11
C SER A 131 7.56 -13.26 -0.35
N ILE A 132 6.55 -12.74 -1.04
CA ILE A 132 5.46 -13.55 -1.60
C ILE A 132 5.81 -14.20 -2.94
N LYS A 133 6.87 -13.73 -3.63
CA LYS A 133 7.29 -14.30 -4.91
C LYS A 133 7.78 -15.74 -4.73
N ASN A 134 7.40 -16.64 -5.64
CA ASN A 134 7.67 -18.08 -5.62
C ASN A 134 7.21 -18.78 -4.32
N SER A 135 6.21 -18.21 -3.62
CA SER A 135 5.69 -18.78 -2.38
C SER A 135 4.64 -19.85 -2.61
N SER A 136 4.02 -19.90 -3.81
CA SER A 136 2.90 -20.80 -4.11
C SER A 136 1.75 -20.69 -3.10
N LEU A 137 1.51 -19.48 -2.56
CA LEU A 137 0.44 -19.23 -1.58
C LEU A 137 -0.92 -18.97 -2.23
N GLY A 138 -1.00 -18.82 -3.55
CA GLY A 138 -2.18 -18.32 -4.24
C GLY A 138 -3.45 -19.12 -4.00
N GLU A 139 -3.35 -20.45 -4.03
CA GLU A 139 -4.48 -21.33 -3.72
C GLU A 139 -4.96 -21.17 -2.27
N ILE A 140 -4.03 -21.02 -1.32
CA ILE A 140 -4.39 -20.81 0.09
C ILE A 140 -5.07 -19.45 0.27
N ILE A 141 -4.55 -18.39 -0.36
CA ILE A 141 -5.13 -17.04 -0.30
C ILE A 141 -6.57 -17.05 -0.82
N ASN A 142 -6.82 -17.76 -1.92
CA ASN A 142 -8.14 -17.84 -2.53
C ASN A 142 -9.20 -18.53 -1.64
N LYS A 143 -8.80 -19.32 -0.62
CA LYS A 143 -9.73 -19.95 0.33
C LYS A 143 -10.35 -18.97 1.33
N TYR A 144 -9.75 -17.79 1.53
CA TYR A 144 -10.29 -16.79 2.45
C TYR A 144 -11.59 -16.16 1.92
N ASN A 145 -12.48 -15.78 2.83
CA ASN A 145 -13.74 -15.13 2.46
C ASN A 145 -13.51 -13.72 1.93
N VAL A 146 -12.59 -12.99 2.56
CA VAL A 146 -12.22 -11.62 2.19
C VAL A 146 -10.73 -11.57 1.88
N VAL A 147 -10.38 -11.08 0.69
CA VAL A 147 -8.98 -10.80 0.32
C VAL A 147 -8.81 -9.30 0.14
N ILE A 148 -7.96 -8.70 0.99
CA ILE A 148 -7.66 -7.27 0.99
C ILE A 148 -6.29 -7.06 0.35
N ARG A 149 -6.24 -6.23 -0.69
CA ARG A 149 -5.00 -5.81 -1.36
C ARG A 149 -4.82 -4.30 -1.22
N LEU A 150 -3.59 -3.83 -1.47
CA LEU A 150 -3.23 -2.43 -1.32
C LEU A 150 -2.47 -1.95 -2.56
N ASN A 151 -2.66 -0.69 -2.93
CA ASN A 151 -1.93 0.00 -4.00
C ASN A 151 -2.10 -0.71 -5.37
N ASP A 152 -1.15 -0.46 -6.27
CA ASP A 152 -1.06 -1.04 -7.62
C ASP A 152 -0.35 -2.42 -7.63
N ALA A 153 -0.69 -3.29 -6.69
CA ALA A 153 -0.12 -4.65 -6.65
C ALA A 153 -0.68 -5.49 -7.81
N PRO A 154 0.16 -6.03 -8.72
CA PRO A 154 -0.32 -6.85 -9.81
C PRO A 154 -0.81 -8.20 -9.31
N VAL A 155 -1.84 -8.72 -9.97
CA VAL A 155 -2.38 -10.07 -9.74
C VAL A 155 -2.14 -10.96 -10.96
N ARG A 156 -2.44 -10.41 -12.16
CA ARG A 156 -2.25 -11.14 -13.42
C ARG A 156 -0.78 -11.48 -13.65
N GLY A 157 -0.50 -12.75 -13.93
CA GLY A 157 0.85 -13.28 -14.09
C GLY A 157 1.54 -13.66 -12.77
N TYR A 158 0.87 -13.50 -11.63
CA TYR A 158 1.39 -13.82 -10.29
C TYR A 158 0.42 -14.68 -9.48
N GLU A 159 -0.65 -15.19 -10.09
CA GLU A 159 -1.77 -15.85 -9.41
C GLU A 159 -1.33 -17.05 -8.57
N GLY A 160 -0.31 -17.79 -9.01
CA GLY A 160 0.25 -18.92 -8.25
C GLY A 160 0.78 -18.51 -6.87
N ASP A 161 1.29 -17.29 -6.75
CA ASP A 161 1.85 -16.75 -5.51
C ASP A 161 0.85 -15.92 -4.73
N VAL A 162 0.12 -15.04 -5.41
CA VAL A 162 -0.69 -14.00 -4.75
C VAL A 162 -2.18 -14.31 -4.76
N GLY A 163 -2.61 -15.37 -5.44
CA GLY A 163 -4.02 -15.71 -5.66
C GLY A 163 -4.66 -14.79 -6.71
N ASN A 164 -5.90 -15.10 -7.10
CA ASN A 164 -6.65 -14.31 -8.09
C ASN A 164 -7.87 -13.59 -7.49
N LYS A 165 -8.28 -13.93 -6.25
CA LYS A 165 -9.37 -13.26 -5.54
C LYS A 165 -8.93 -11.90 -4.98
N THR A 166 -9.77 -10.88 -5.14
CA THR A 166 -9.68 -9.58 -4.48
C THR A 166 -11.07 -9.08 -4.10
N THR A 167 -11.30 -8.86 -2.81
CA THR A 167 -12.58 -8.36 -2.30
C THR A 167 -12.54 -6.86 -2.07
N LEU A 168 -11.44 -6.37 -1.48
CA LEU A 168 -11.20 -4.94 -1.27
C LEU A 168 -9.81 -4.60 -1.76
N ARG A 169 -9.68 -3.46 -2.46
CA ARG A 169 -8.39 -2.87 -2.78
C ARG A 169 -8.33 -1.45 -2.23
N LEU A 170 -7.45 -1.24 -1.26
CA LEU A 170 -7.16 0.07 -0.70
C LEU A 170 -6.19 0.80 -1.63
N PHE A 171 -6.48 2.06 -1.94
CA PHE A 171 -5.66 2.87 -2.83
C PHE A 171 -5.71 4.35 -2.46
N TYR A 172 -4.76 5.09 -3.01
CA TYR A 172 -4.72 6.55 -3.06
C TYR A 172 -4.21 6.95 -4.47
N PRO A 173 -4.38 8.19 -4.93
CA PRO A 173 -4.19 8.54 -6.34
C PRO A 173 -2.85 8.09 -6.93
N GLU A 174 -1.74 8.31 -6.23
CA GLU A 174 -0.40 7.95 -6.72
C GLU A 174 -0.16 6.43 -6.82
N SER A 175 -0.98 5.64 -6.12
CA SER A 175 -0.97 4.18 -6.14
C SER A 175 -2.12 3.56 -6.92
N ALA A 176 -2.91 4.37 -7.62
CA ALA A 176 -4.02 3.89 -8.43
C ALA A 176 -3.53 3.38 -9.79
N PHE A 177 -4.01 2.19 -10.17
CA PHE A 177 -3.91 1.70 -11.54
C PHE A 177 -5.04 2.27 -12.39
N TYR A 178 -4.76 2.70 -13.62
CA TYR A 178 -5.75 3.37 -14.47
C TYR A 178 -6.96 2.47 -14.80
N ASN A 179 -6.76 1.15 -14.93
CA ASN A 179 -7.82 0.18 -15.20
C ASN A 179 -7.90 -0.88 -14.08
N PRO A 180 -8.61 -0.60 -12.97
CA PRO A 180 -8.67 -1.52 -11.84
C PRO A 180 -9.19 -2.92 -12.22
N GLY A 181 -10.02 -3.06 -13.26
CA GLY A 181 -10.57 -4.35 -13.69
C GLY A 181 -9.53 -5.34 -14.25
N VAL A 182 -8.29 -4.91 -14.51
CA VAL A 182 -7.23 -5.82 -14.94
C VAL A 182 -6.76 -6.72 -13.79
N HIS A 183 -6.60 -6.18 -12.58
CA HIS A 183 -5.99 -6.90 -11.46
C HIS A 183 -6.96 -7.22 -10.32
N ASN A 184 -8.26 -7.12 -10.58
CA ASN A 184 -9.32 -7.27 -9.58
C ASN A 184 -10.50 -8.05 -10.16
N ASP A 185 -11.28 -8.66 -9.28
CA ASP A 185 -12.56 -9.26 -9.62
C ASP A 185 -13.58 -8.18 -10.03
N PRO A 186 -14.61 -8.54 -10.82
CA PRO A 186 -15.63 -7.59 -11.23
C PRO A 186 -16.32 -6.87 -10.06
N ASP A 187 -16.49 -7.50 -8.90
CA ASP A 187 -17.18 -6.97 -7.73
C ASP A 187 -16.24 -6.36 -6.67
N THR A 188 -14.92 -6.30 -6.92
CA THR A 188 -13.96 -5.72 -5.97
C THR A 188 -14.33 -4.29 -5.59
N LEU A 189 -14.33 -4.00 -4.28
CA LEU A 189 -14.47 -2.64 -3.78
C LEU A 189 -13.16 -1.87 -3.90
N GLN A 190 -13.25 -0.66 -4.45
CA GLN A 190 -12.14 0.29 -4.54
C GLN A 190 -12.23 1.24 -3.34
N VAL A 191 -11.41 1.01 -2.32
CA VAL A 191 -11.43 1.80 -1.08
C VAL A 191 -10.39 2.93 -1.18
N LEU A 192 -10.86 4.16 -1.35
CA LEU A 192 -10.00 5.35 -1.26
C LEU A 192 -9.58 5.56 0.19
N VAL A 193 -8.28 5.71 0.40
CA VAL A 193 -7.68 6.14 1.66
C VAL A 193 -7.20 7.61 1.49
N PRO A 194 -7.95 8.60 1.98
CA PRO A 194 -7.61 10.00 1.75
C PRO A 194 -6.51 10.46 2.71
N PHE A 195 -5.33 10.80 2.17
CA PHE A 195 -4.21 11.30 2.96
C PHE A 195 -4.11 12.83 2.96
N LYS A 196 -4.57 13.48 1.88
CA LYS A 196 -4.50 14.93 1.66
C LYS A 196 -5.68 15.41 0.80
N GLN A 197 -5.94 16.71 0.78
CA GLN A 197 -7.06 17.28 0.01
C GLN A 197 -6.96 17.00 -1.48
N GLU A 198 -5.74 16.96 -2.01
CA GLU A 198 -5.46 16.63 -3.39
C GLU A 198 -6.03 15.26 -3.78
N ASP A 199 -6.09 14.31 -2.84
CA ASP A 199 -6.61 12.96 -3.13
C ASP A 199 -8.10 13.00 -3.45
N LEU A 200 -8.85 13.76 -2.66
CA LEU A 200 -10.27 13.97 -2.87
C LEU A 200 -10.54 14.84 -4.09
N ARG A 201 -9.69 15.86 -4.31
CA ARG A 201 -9.76 16.70 -5.51
C ARG A 201 -9.58 15.86 -6.77
N TRP A 202 -8.56 15.00 -6.82
CA TRP A 202 -8.32 14.10 -7.95
C TRP A 202 -9.52 13.18 -8.19
N LEU A 203 -10.06 12.54 -7.15
CA LEU A 203 -11.21 11.65 -7.34
C LEU A 203 -12.44 12.41 -7.84
N LYS A 204 -12.70 13.61 -7.30
CA LYS A 204 -13.77 14.49 -7.79
C LYS A 204 -13.56 14.85 -9.26
N GLU A 205 -12.35 15.27 -9.64
CA GLU A 205 -12.03 15.60 -11.05
C GLU A 205 -12.26 14.39 -11.98
N ILE A 206 -11.95 13.17 -11.52
CA ILE A 206 -12.25 11.94 -12.25
C ILE A 206 -13.78 11.72 -12.38
N LEU A 207 -14.52 11.80 -11.28
CA LEU A 207 -15.96 11.47 -11.22
C LEU A 207 -16.85 12.47 -11.98
N TYR A 208 -16.47 13.76 -11.98
CA TYR A 208 -17.23 14.83 -12.63
C TYR A 208 -16.72 15.18 -14.04
N ASP A 209 -15.76 14.40 -14.53
CA ASP A 209 -15.08 14.66 -15.80
C ASP A 209 -14.46 16.06 -15.95
N GLU A 210 -13.90 16.61 -14.86
CA GLU A 210 -13.29 17.94 -14.87
C GLU A 210 -11.81 17.92 -15.27
N LYS A 211 -11.20 19.08 -15.51
CA LYS A 211 -9.76 19.16 -15.84
C LYS A 211 -8.89 18.60 -14.69
N ARG A 212 -8.06 17.59 -14.99
CA ARG A 212 -7.21 16.92 -13.99
C ARG A 212 -5.93 17.69 -13.71
N ILE A 213 -5.65 17.94 -12.43
CA ILE A 213 -4.47 18.69 -11.97
C ILE A 213 -3.44 17.72 -11.38
N ARG A 214 -2.21 17.71 -11.92
CA ARG A 214 -1.12 16.82 -11.44
C ARG A 214 -0.28 17.42 -10.31
N LYS A 215 -0.51 18.68 -9.94
CA LYS A 215 0.24 19.38 -8.88
C LYS A 215 -0.15 18.86 -7.50
N GLY A 216 0.85 18.61 -6.64
CA GLY A 216 0.66 18.17 -5.26
C GLY A 216 0.77 16.66 -5.05
N PHE A 217 1.16 15.91 -6.09
CA PHE A 217 1.41 14.47 -6.02
C PHE A 217 2.90 14.19 -6.20
N TRP A 218 3.47 13.30 -5.38
CA TRP A 218 4.88 12.90 -5.47
C TRP A 218 5.15 11.99 -6.69
N LYS A 219 4.12 11.25 -7.12
CA LYS A 219 4.07 10.53 -8.38
C LYS A 219 2.77 10.93 -9.08
N PRO A 220 2.79 11.25 -10.38
CA PRO A 220 1.56 11.66 -11.03
C PRO A 220 0.49 10.55 -11.03
N PRO A 221 -0.74 10.84 -10.58
CA PRO A 221 -1.83 9.86 -10.62
C PRO A 221 -2.36 9.69 -12.06
N PRO A 222 -3.16 8.64 -12.32
CA PRO A 222 -3.83 8.47 -13.61
C PRO A 222 -4.70 9.68 -13.95
N GLN A 223 -4.62 10.16 -15.19
CA GLN A 223 -5.52 11.22 -15.68
C GLN A 223 -6.89 10.67 -16.10
N ILE A 224 -6.90 9.40 -16.51
CA ILE A 224 -8.09 8.61 -16.80
C ILE A 224 -8.09 7.45 -15.81
N TRP A 225 -9.25 7.18 -15.20
CA TRP A 225 -9.41 6.06 -14.30
C TRP A 225 -10.74 5.37 -14.59
N LEU A 226 -10.68 4.09 -14.97
CA LEU A 226 -11.81 3.29 -15.43
C LEU A 226 -12.54 2.57 -14.28
N GLY A 227 -12.40 3.08 -13.04
CA GLY A 227 -13.11 2.55 -11.88
C GLY A 227 -14.59 2.96 -11.89
N ARG A 228 -15.47 2.06 -11.45
CA ARG A 228 -16.92 2.34 -11.37
C ARG A 228 -17.26 3.06 -10.06
N ALA A 229 -17.95 4.19 -10.15
CA ALA A 229 -18.33 5.00 -8.99
C ALA A 229 -19.06 4.19 -7.90
N SER A 230 -19.94 3.26 -8.28
CA SER A 230 -20.70 2.40 -7.38
C SER A 230 -19.85 1.44 -6.53
N GLN A 231 -18.62 1.15 -6.97
CA GLN A 231 -17.67 0.28 -6.24
C GLN A 231 -16.72 1.06 -5.34
N ILE A 232 -16.77 2.39 -5.38
CA ILE A 232 -15.88 3.23 -4.60
C ILE A 232 -16.42 3.33 -3.18
N ARG A 233 -15.51 3.25 -2.21
CA ARG A 233 -15.76 3.60 -0.81
C ARG A 233 -14.69 4.58 -0.34
N VAL A 234 -15.04 5.50 0.55
CA VAL A 234 -14.07 6.40 1.18
C VAL A 234 -13.86 5.94 2.62
N LEU A 235 -12.65 5.53 2.97
CA LEU A 235 -12.32 5.10 4.33
C LEU A 235 -12.47 6.28 5.31
N ASP A 236 -13.11 6.04 6.45
CA ASP A 236 -13.21 7.04 7.52
C ASP A 236 -11.82 7.33 8.14
N PRO A 237 -11.33 8.59 8.10
CA PRO A 237 -10.10 9.02 8.76
C PRO A 237 -9.99 8.68 10.26
N TYR A 238 -11.11 8.39 10.93
CA TYR A 238 -11.16 7.85 12.28
C TYR A 238 -10.21 6.65 12.46
N PHE A 239 -10.20 5.70 11.51
CA PHE A 239 -9.37 4.50 11.60
C PHE A 239 -7.87 4.81 11.45
N LEU A 240 -7.52 5.77 10.59
CA LEU A 240 -6.15 6.26 10.44
C LEU A 240 -5.66 6.95 11.71
N ARG A 241 -6.49 7.83 12.29
CA ARG A 241 -6.22 8.50 13.57
C ARG A 241 -6.03 7.51 14.71
N LEU A 242 -6.92 6.53 14.81
CA LEU A 242 -6.84 5.50 15.84
C LEU A 242 -5.56 4.67 15.68
N THR A 243 -5.25 4.25 14.46
CA THR A 243 -4.04 3.48 14.15
C THR A 243 -2.79 4.28 14.50
N ALA A 244 -2.70 5.53 14.05
CA ALA A 244 -1.57 6.42 14.34
C ALA A 244 -1.38 6.60 15.84
N SER A 245 -2.43 6.97 16.58
CA SER A 245 -2.32 7.32 17.99
C SER A 245 -2.21 6.12 18.95
N LYS A 246 -2.95 5.04 18.70
CA LYS A 246 -3.05 3.89 19.63
C LYS A 246 -2.10 2.75 19.28
N LEU A 247 -1.87 2.49 17.99
CA LEU A 247 -1.03 1.37 17.55
C LEU A 247 0.40 1.82 17.28
N LEU A 248 0.58 2.87 16.48
CA LEU A 248 1.89 3.32 16.02
C LEU A 248 2.53 4.39 16.91
N ARG A 249 1.76 4.98 17.83
CA ARG A 249 2.20 6.07 18.73
C ARG A 249 2.75 7.29 17.97
N ILE A 250 2.20 7.56 16.78
CA ILE A 250 2.53 8.72 15.96
C ILE A 250 1.81 9.96 16.55
N PRO A 251 2.51 11.07 16.82
CA PRO A 251 1.88 12.31 17.25
C PRO A 251 0.93 12.87 16.19
N LEU A 252 -0.30 13.20 16.58
CA LEU A 252 -1.33 13.73 15.67
C LEU A 252 -1.20 15.24 15.39
N LYS A 253 -0.39 15.95 16.17
CA LYS A 253 -0.08 17.36 15.97
C LYS A 253 1.38 17.48 15.53
N PRO A 254 1.71 18.35 14.55
CA PRO A 254 3.10 18.68 14.27
C PRO A 254 3.76 19.19 15.55
N ARG A 255 4.96 18.69 15.87
CA ARG A 255 5.83 19.36 16.85
C ARG A 255 6.02 20.78 16.30
N LYS A 256 5.56 21.80 17.03
CA LYS A 256 6.07 23.16 16.79
C LYS A 256 7.58 23.04 16.87
N GLN A 257 8.30 23.35 15.80
CA GLN A 257 9.71 23.66 15.93
C GLN A 257 9.79 24.72 17.03
N GLN A 258 10.38 24.37 18.17
CA GLN A 258 10.81 25.38 19.11
C GLN A 258 11.79 26.24 18.33
N SER A 259 11.35 27.42 17.92
CA SER A 259 12.26 28.51 17.63
C SER A 259 13.07 28.71 18.90
N THR A 260 14.32 28.24 18.90
CA THR A 260 15.30 28.57 19.92
C THR A 260 15.59 30.06 19.81
N GLY A 261 14.73 30.84 20.48
CA GLY A 261 15.00 32.23 20.81
C GLY A 261 15.88 32.28 22.05
N ASN A 262 17.02 32.94 21.89
CA ASN A 262 17.88 33.53 22.92
C ASN A 262 18.55 32.58 23.94
N VAL A 263 19.80 32.23 23.64
CA VAL A 263 20.85 32.18 24.66
C VAL A 263 21.93 33.17 24.25
N THR A 264 21.94 34.34 24.88
CA THR A 264 23.13 35.19 25.01
C THR A 264 23.82 34.83 26.31
N SER A 265 25.04 34.29 26.22
CA SER A 265 26.14 34.58 27.15
C SER A 265 27.45 34.02 26.59
N GLN A 266 28.45 34.88 26.64
CA GLN A 266 29.85 34.70 26.24
C GLN A 266 30.47 33.38 26.74
N ALA A 267 31.39 32.81 25.96
CA ALA A 267 32.83 32.83 26.26
C ALA A 267 33.60 31.73 25.51
N SER A 268 34.77 32.14 25.00
CA SER A 268 36.00 31.33 24.89
C SER A 268 36.15 30.31 23.75
N SER A 269 36.87 30.77 22.72
CA SER A 269 38.12 30.16 22.21
C SER A 269 38.24 28.63 22.21
N GLU A 270 38.23 28.04 21.02
CA GLU A 270 39.39 27.33 20.42
C GLU A 270 38.90 26.46 19.26
N MET A 271 39.49 26.69 18.08
CA MET A 271 39.28 25.88 16.86
C MET A 271 40.64 25.26 16.53
N PRO A 272 40.77 23.93 16.42
CA PRO A 272 41.97 23.32 15.85
C PRO A 272 41.89 23.40 14.34
N THR A 273 42.89 24.03 13.75
CA THR A 273 43.19 24.07 12.32
C THR A 273 43.82 22.75 11.87
N SER A 274 43.29 22.18 10.79
CA SER A 274 44.03 21.31 9.85
C SER A 274 43.41 21.57 8.49
N GLY A 275 44.04 22.17 7.49
CA GLY A 275 45.45 22.10 7.11
C GLY A 275 45.47 21.56 5.68
N THR A 276 45.16 22.41 4.70
CA THR A 276 45.26 22.11 3.27
C THR A 276 46.04 23.24 2.59
N GLU A 277 47.31 22.96 2.32
CA GLU A 277 48.19 23.56 1.30
C GLU A 277 49.09 22.42 0.82
N GLY A 278 49.48 22.27 -0.44
CA GLY A 278 49.20 22.95 -1.70
C GLY A 278 49.37 21.88 -2.81
N ARG A 279 49.68 22.14 -4.07
CA ARG A 279 49.98 23.33 -4.86
C ARG A 279 49.95 22.84 -6.32
N GLU A 280 49.57 23.72 -7.22
CA GLU A 280 49.54 23.55 -8.68
C GLU A 280 50.87 23.07 -9.27
N SER A 281 50.84 22.33 -10.39
CA SER A 281 51.43 22.76 -11.69
C SER A 281 51.36 21.66 -12.76
N VAL A 282 51.04 22.14 -13.99
CA VAL A 282 51.07 21.52 -15.34
C VAL A 282 49.94 20.57 -15.73
#